data_AF-A0A7C7UF65-F1
#
_entry.id   AF-A0A7C7UF65-F1
#
_cell.length_a   1.000
_cell.length_b   1.000
_cell.length_c   1.000
_cell.angle_alpha   90.00
_cell.angle_beta   90.00
_cell.angle_gamma   90.00
#
_symmetry.space_group_name_H-M   'P 1'
#
loop_
_entity.id
_entity.type
_entity.pdbx_description
1 polymer ?
#
loop_
_entity_poly.entity_id
_entity_poly.type
_entity_poly.pdbx_seq_one_letter_code
_entity_poly.pdbx_strand_id
1 'polypeptide(L)' 'MTERIAVDPITRIEGHLRIEAQMDGDRIAEAYSSGTMVRGIEIILRGRDPRDAWAFAQRIC' A
#
# COMPACT_ATOMS: atom_id res chain seq x y z
N MET A 1 -25.24 -11.97 -9.88
CA MET A 1 -24.17 -11.15 -10.48
C MET A 1 -23.05 -11.10 -9.46
N THR A 2 -21.83 -11.43 -9.86
CA THR A 2 -20.64 -11.20 -9.04
C THR A 2 -20.26 -9.73 -9.17
N GLU A 3 -20.65 -8.93 -8.19
CA GLU A 3 -20.30 -7.51 -8.10
C GLU A 3 -18.95 -7.36 -7.40
N ARG A 4 -18.07 -6.54 -7.96
CA ARG A 4 -16.78 -6.21 -7.37
C ARG A 4 -16.79 -4.73 -6.97
N ILE A 5 -16.66 -4.47 -5.68
CA ILE A 5 -16.69 -3.13 -5.09
C ILE A 5 -15.25 -2.67 -4.89
N ALA A 6 -14.95 -1.41 -5.20
CA ALA A 6 -13.64 -0.80 -4.95
C ALA A 6 -13.79 0.42 -4.03
N VAL A 7 -12.96 0.47 -2.98
CA VAL A 7 -12.79 1.64 -2.12
C VAL A 7 -11.38 2.18 -2.33
N ASP A 8 -11.31 3.33 -2.99
CA ASP A 8 -10.08 3.97 -3.44
C ASP A 8 -10.31 5.50 -3.51
N PRO A 9 -9.77 6.31 -2.59
CA PRO A 9 -8.82 5.93 -1.53
C PRO A 9 -9.51 5.43 -0.26
N ILE A 10 -8.83 4.54 0.49
CA ILE A 10 -9.11 4.37 1.92
C ILE A 10 -8.62 5.60 2.68
N THR A 11 -9.49 6.22 3.46
CA THR A 11 -9.18 7.45 4.23
C THR A 11 -8.86 7.15 5.70
N ARG A 12 -8.30 8.14 6.42
CA ARG A 12 -7.87 8.06 7.84
C ARG A 12 -6.84 6.96 8.13
N ILE A 13 -5.94 6.76 7.17
CA ILE A 13 -4.73 5.94 7.29
C ILE A 13 -3.52 6.78 6.86
N GLU A 14 -2.30 6.28 7.09
CA GLU A 14 -1.11 6.76 6.40
C GLU A 14 -1.00 6.06 5.02
N GLY A 15 -0.52 6.78 4.01
CA GLY A 15 -0.24 6.21 2.70
C GLY A 15 -1.42 6.14 1.72
N HIS A 16 -1.28 5.28 0.71
CA HIS A 16 -2.21 5.13 -0.41
C HIS A 16 -2.66 3.67 -0.51
N LEU A 17 -3.93 3.42 -0.19
CA LEU A 17 -4.50 2.09 -0.14
C LEU A 17 -5.79 2.02 -0.94
N ARG A 18 -5.89 0.96 -1.73
CA ARG A 18 -7.08 0.51 -2.44
C ARG A 18 -7.49 -0.85 -1.88
N ILE A 19 -8.77 -0.99 -1.55
CA ILE A 19 -9.38 -2.28 -1.18
C ILE A 19 -10.44 -2.63 -2.22
N GLU A 20 -10.40 -3.87 -2.70
CA GLU A 20 -11.44 -4.41 -3.57
C GLU A 20 -12.09 -5.63 -2.90
N ALA A 21 -13.42 -5.71 -2.96
CA ALA A 21 -14.19 -6.81 -2.38
C ALA A 21 -15.07 -7.46 -3.46
N GLN A 22 -14.89 -8.77 -3.64
CA GLN A 22 -15.77 -9.61 -4.44
C GLN A 22 -16.95 -10.03 -3.55
N MET A 23 -18.17 -9.65 -3.94
CA MET A 23 -19.37 -9.95 -3.15
C MET A 23 -20.02 -11.28 -3.56
N ASP A 24 -20.47 -12.06 -2.58
CA ASP A 24 -21.41 -13.17 -2.71
C ASP A 24 -22.63 -12.87 -1.84
N GLY A 25 -23.64 -12.24 -2.46
CA GLY A 25 -24.78 -11.68 -1.74
C GLY A 25 -24.36 -10.57 -0.78
N ASP A 26 -24.65 -10.76 0.50
CA ASP A 26 -24.34 -9.84 1.60
C ASP A 26 -22.97 -10.10 2.26
N ARG A 27 -22.22 -11.10 1.76
CA ARG A 27 -20.91 -11.48 2.29
C ARG A 27 -19.80 -11.18 1.30
N ILE A 28 -18.62 -10.87 1.83
CA ILE A 28 -17.39 -10.77 1.04
C ILE A 28 -16.88 -12.19 0.81
N ALA A 29 -16.80 -12.62 -0.43
CA ALA A 29 -16.21 -13.91 -0.81
C ALA A 29 -14.68 -13.82 -0.86
N GLU A 30 -14.16 -12.73 -1.45
CA GLU A 30 -12.73 -12.46 -1.55
C GLU A 30 -12.44 -10.97 -1.39
N ALA A 31 -11.24 -10.64 -0.90
CA ALA A 31 -10.78 -9.27 -0.78
C ALA A 31 -9.34 -9.12 -1.29
N TYR A 32 -9.03 -7.96 -1.85
CA TYR A 32 -7.75 -7.61 -2.41
C TYR A 32 -7.25 -6.32 -1.78
N SER A 33 -6.01 -6.32 -1.28
CA SER A 33 -5.35 -5.16 -0.69
C SER A 33 -4.22 -4.68 -1.58
N SER A 34 -4.29 -3.45 -2.07
CA SER A 34 -3.32 -2.88 -3.01
C SER A 34 -2.75 -1.57 -2.48
N GLY A 35 -1.45 -1.55 -2.20
CA GLY A 35 -0.69 -0.31 -2.00
C GLY A 35 -0.39 0.32 -3.35
N THR A 36 -0.90 1.52 -3.61
CA THR A 36 -0.88 2.14 -4.95
C THR A 36 0.26 3.16 -5.13
N MET A 37 1.21 3.24 -4.20
CA MET A 37 2.35 4.15 -4.24
C MET A 37 3.65 3.45 -3.81
N VAL A 38 4.75 3.80 -4.48
CA VAL A 38 6.10 3.32 -4.15
C VAL A 38 7.14 4.43 -4.34
N ARG A 39 8.19 4.42 -3.51
CA ARG A 39 9.34 5.36 -3.61
C ARG A 39 10.67 4.70 -3.88
N GLY A 40 10.82 3.40 -3.60
CA GLY A 40 12.08 2.67 -3.85
C GLY A 40 13.25 3.12 -2.95
N ILE A 41 13.00 3.42 -1.66
CA ILE A 41 14.02 3.90 -0.72
C ILE A 41 15.21 2.94 -0.61
N GLU A 42 14.98 1.63 -0.70
CA GLU A 42 16.05 0.62 -0.70
C GLU A 42 16.99 0.76 -1.91
N ILE A 43 16.45 1.12 -3.08
CA ILE A 43 17.25 1.37 -4.29
C ILE A 43 18.07 2.65 -4.09
N ILE A 44 17.47 3.69 -3.51
CA ILE A 44 18.15 4.96 -3.19
C ILE A 44 19.34 4.72 -2.25
N LEU A 45 19.25 3.75 -1.34
CA LEU A 45 20.31 3.43 -0.37
C LEU A 45 21.49 2.65 -0.96
N ARG A 46 21.37 2.06 -2.16
CA ARG A 46 22.46 1.28 -2.77
C ARG A 46 23.68 2.17 -3.04
N GLY A 47 24.85 1.71 -2.61
CA GLY A 47 26.12 2.42 -2.81
C GLY A 47 26.37 3.60 -1.85
N ARG A 48 25.48 3.83 -0.88
CA ARG A 48 25.69 4.85 0.17
C ARG A 48 26.46 4.28 1.36
N ASP A 49 27.02 5.20 2.15
CA ASP A 49 27.66 4.84 3.42
C ASP A 49 26.63 4.27 4.41
N PRO A 50 26.88 3.12 5.06
CA PRO A 50 25.95 2.55 6.04
C PRO A 50 25.56 3.50 7.17
N ARG A 51 26.43 4.46 7.52
CA ARG A 51 26.19 5.45 8.58
C ARG A 51 25.14 6.49 8.18
N ASP A 52 24.86 6.66 6.89
CA ASP A 52 23.84 7.60 6.40
C ASP A 52 22.45 6.96 6.33
N ALA A 53 22.36 5.63 6.37
CA ALA A 53 21.13 4.90 6.09
C ALA A 53 19.96 5.32 6.99
N TRP A 54 20.22 5.57 8.28
CA TRP A 54 19.17 5.96 9.23
C TRP A 54 18.49 7.29 8.86
N ALA A 55 19.25 8.24 8.31
CA ALA A 55 18.70 9.54 7.93
C ALA A 55 17.72 9.41 6.75
N PHE A 56 17.97 8.52 5.79
CA PHE A 56 17.06 8.26 4.68
C PHE A 56 15.89 7.35 5.10
N ALA A 57 16.18 6.24 5.79
CA ALA A 57 15.19 5.25 6.18
C ALA A 57 14.18 5.79 7.22
N GLN A 58 14.55 6.77 8.04
CA GLN A 58 13.61 7.47 8.93
C GLN A 58 12.43 8.10 8.18
N ARG A 59 12.56 8.37 6.87
CA ARG A 59 11.50 8.99 6.05
C ARG A 59 10.65 7.95 5.31
N ILE A 60 10.75 6.66 5.63
CA ILE A 60 9.88 5.62 5.05
C ILE A 60 8.42 5.83 5.46
N CYS A 61 8.17 6.37 6.63
CA CYS A 61 6.83 6.68 7.11
C CYS A 61 6.78 8.16 7.46
#